data_AF-A0A377J765-F1
#
_entry.id   AF-A0A377J765-F1
#
_cell.length_a   1.000
_cell.length_b   1.000
_cell.length_c   1.000
_cell.angle_alpha   90.00
_cell.angle_beta   90.00
_cell.angle_gamma   90.00
#
_symmetry.space_group_name_H-M   'P 1'
#
loop_
_entity.id
_entity.type
_entity.pdbx_description
1 polymer ?
#
loop_
_entity_poly.entity_id
_entity_poly.type
_entity_poly.pdbx_seq_one_letter_code
_entity_poly.pdbx_strand_id
1 'polypeptide(L)'
;MHHYRWYAVYTHFNEEKVLRDELLAKGYEVYLPERKLWETLGNRRRVTYEPLFKCHLFVRTTPEGLKNVKQAQGFSHLVRYGKYVATISESHIIKIKTILYYYEDATSVSNSNVEGLAVAVVNGPLKGMIGVLPAGEGERPIAMEIGQLGYSVNVTVPMDTIFRTQVPSVA
;
A
#
# COMPACT_ATOMS: atom_id res chain seq x y z
N MET A 1 7.53 -20.23 18.65
CA MET A 1 7.98 -20.23 17.24
C MET A 1 7.92 -18.81 16.71
N HIS A 2 9.04 -18.22 16.32
CA HIS A 2 9.08 -16.90 15.69
C HIS A 2 8.88 -17.07 14.19
N HIS A 3 7.66 -16.82 13.70
CA HIS A 3 7.36 -16.89 12.27
C HIS A 3 7.72 -15.56 11.59
N TYR A 4 8.19 -15.66 10.35
CA TYR A 4 8.43 -14.49 9.50
C TYR A 4 7.11 -13.79 9.19
N ARG A 5 7.11 -12.46 9.30
CA ARG A 5 5.97 -11.58 8.98
C ARG A 5 6.47 -10.35 8.24
N TRP A 6 5.60 -9.74 7.45
CA TRP A 6 5.86 -8.41 6.90
C TRP A 6 5.56 -7.36 7.95
N TYR A 7 6.54 -6.52 8.25
CA TYR A 7 6.42 -5.38 9.14
C TYR A 7 6.47 -4.10 8.30
N ALA A 8 5.59 -3.16 8.64
CA ALA A 8 5.65 -1.82 8.09
C ALA A 8 6.61 -0.97 8.93
N VAL A 9 7.59 -0.36 8.27
CA VAL A 9 8.56 0.54 8.89
C VAL A 9 8.39 1.93 8.31
N TYR A 10 8.54 2.94 9.16
CA TYR A 10 8.56 4.32 8.79
C TYR A 10 10.02 4.78 8.65
N THR A 11 10.34 5.46 7.56
CA THR A 11 11.69 5.93 7.26
C THR A 11 11.84 7.41 7.61
N HIS A 12 13.07 7.90 7.66
CA HIS A 12 13.30 9.33 7.52
C HIS A 12 12.82 9.82 6.14
N PHE A 13 12.51 11.10 6.05
CA PHE A 13 11.94 11.70 4.85
C PHE A 13 12.89 11.52 3.64
N ASN A 14 12.37 10.96 2.54
CA ASN A 14 13.11 10.65 1.32
C ASN A 14 14.26 9.62 1.47
N GLU A 15 14.33 8.89 2.59
CA GLU A 15 15.34 7.85 2.82
C GLU A 15 14.81 6.42 2.60
N GLU A 16 13.65 6.26 1.96
CA GLU A 16 13.03 4.95 1.69
C GLU A 16 13.97 4.04 0.89
N LYS A 17 14.62 4.59 -0.14
CA LYS A 17 15.56 3.86 -1.00
C LYS A 17 16.85 3.50 -0.27
N VAL A 18 17.35 4.40 0.58
CA VAL A 18 18.54 4.18 1.41
C VAL A 18 18.30 3.00 2.35
N LEU A 19 17.21 3.03 3.10
CA LEU A 19 16.85 1.95 4.02
C LEU A 19 16.61 0.64 3.28
N ARG A 20 15.91 0.67 2.13
CA ARG A 20 15.69 -0.51 1.28
C ARG A 20 17.02 -1.15 0.88
N ASP A 21 17.93 -0.37 0.33
CA ASP A 21 19.18 -0.89 -0.24
C ASP A 21 20.10 -1.46 0.85
N GLU A 22 20.16 -0.81 2.02
CA GLU A 22 20.90 -1.34 3.17
C GLU A 22 20.29 -2.66 3.70
N LEU A 23 18.97 -2.73 3.85
CA LEU A 23 18.31 -3.94 4.34
C LEU A 23 18.46 -5.10 3.34
N LEU A 24 18.37 -4.83 2.03
CA LEU A 24 18.64 -5.82 0.99
C LEU A 24 20.09 -6.33 1.07
N ALA A 25 21.06 -5.43 1.25
CA ALA A 25 22.47 -5.80 1.42
C ALA A 25 22.72 -6.66 2.66
N LYS A 26 21.91 -6.49 3.72
CA LYS A 26 21.91 -7.33 4.93
C LYS A 26 21.12 -8.63 4.78
N GLY A 27 20.57 -8.93 3.60
CA GLY A 27 19.86 -10.17 3.29
C GLY A 27 18.40 -10.21 3.75
N TYR A 28 17.79 -9.05 4.07
CA TYR A 28 16.36 -9.00 4.35
C TYR A 28 15.55 -9.06 3.05
N GLU A 29 14.38 -9.67 3.12
CA GLU A 29 13.37 -9.53 2.08
C GLU A 29 12.61 -8.21 2.33
N VAL A 30 12.65 -7.31 1.35
CA VAL A 30 12.15 -5.94 1.46
C VAL A 30 11.24 -5.62 0.27
N TYR A 31 10.17 -4.88 0.52
CA TYR A 31 9.29 -4.36 -0.50
C TYR A 31 9.02 -2.87 -0.30
N LEU A 32 9.47 -2.08 -1.27
CA LEU A 32 9.11 -0.67 -1.42
C LEU A 32 8.12 -0.56 -2.58
N PRO A 33 6.82 -0.27 -2.34
CA PRO A 33 5.89 -0.04 -3.42
C PRO A 33 6.17 1.32 -4.04
N GLU A 34 6.55 1.32 -5.32
CA GLU A 34 6.80 2.52 -6.10
C GLU A 34 5.78 2.61 -7.24
N ARG A 35 5.25 3.81 -7.48
CA ARG A 35 4.43 4.11 -8.66
C ARG A 35 5.25 4.84 -9.71
N LYS A 36 4.90 4.64 -10.98
CA LYS A 36 5.53 5.33 -12.10
C LYS A 36 4.98 6.75 -12.22
N LEU A 37 5.86 7.68 -12.50
CA LEU A 37 5.53 9.05 -12.86
C LEU A 37 6.10 9.37 -14.23
N TRP A 38 5.27 9.95 -15.09
CA TRP A 38 5.67 10.43 -16.40
C TRP A 38 5.96 11.92 -16.30
N GLU A 39 7.24 12.28 -16.27
CA GLU A 39 7.67 13.68 -16.29
C GLU A 39 8.02 14.10 -17.72
N THR A 40 7.46 15.22 -18.17
CA THR A 40 7.87 15.85 -19.43
C THR A 40 8.84 16.97 -19.12
N LEU A 41 10.12 16.79 -19.48
CA LEU A 41 11.15 17.80 -19.36
C LEU A 41 11.44 18.37 -20.75
N GLY A 42 10.81 19.51 -21.06
CA GLY A 42 10.87 20.10 -22.40
C GLY A 42 10.31 19.15 -23.46
N ASN A 43 11.15 18.75 -24.42
CA ASN A 43 10.75 17.81 -25.50
C ASN A 43 10.99 16.33 -25.15
N ARG A 44 11.46 15.99 -23.95
CA ARG A 44 11.77 14.60 -23.55
C ARG A 44 10.81 14.12 -22.47
N ARG A 45 10.33 12.88 -22.59
CA ARG A 45 9.60 12.19 -21.52
C ARG A 45 10.58 11.34 -20.73
N ARG A 46 10.56 11.47 -19.40
CA ARG A 46 11.32 10.64 -18.46
C ARG A 46 10.33 9.90 -17.56
N VAL A 47 10.60 8.62 -17.29
CA VAL A 47 9.92 7.88 -16.25
C VAL A 47 10.69 8.05 -14.95
N THR A 48 10.03 8.53 -13.92
CA THR A 48 10.51 8.55 -12.53
C THR A 48 9.67 7.60 -11.68
N TYR A 49 10.20 7.22 -10.52
CA TYR A 49 9.52 6.34 -9.58
C TYR A 49 9.50 7.01 -8.21
N GLU A 50 8.32 7.06 -7.61
CA GLU A 50 8.14 7.55 -6.25
C GLU A 50 7.44 6.51 -5.37
N PRO A 51 7.69 6.51 -4.05
CA PRO A 51 6.97 5.65 -3.11
C PRO A 51 5.46 5.89 -3.18
N LEU A 52 4.68 4.81 -3.33
CA LEU A 52 3.21 4.87 -3.27
C LEU A 52 2.75 5.34 -1.89
N PHE A 53 3.40 4.87 -0.83
CA PHE A 53 3.20 5.32 0.54
C PHE A 53 4.47 6.04 0.97
N LYS A 54 4.41 7.37 1.09
CA LYS A 54 5.57 8.18 1.50
C LYS A 54 6.09 7.73 2.85
N CYS A 55 7.42 7.68 3.00
CA CYS A 55 8.14 7.28 4.20
C CYS A 55 7.83 5.86 4.69
N HIS A 56 7.21 4.98 3.90
CA HIS A 56 6.88 3.62 4.31
C HIS A 56 7.68 2.58 3.51
N LEU A 57 8.11 1.55 4.22
CA LEU A 57 8.79 0.39 3.64
C LEU A 57 8.27 -0.88 4.32
N PHE A 58 8.19 -1.99 3.58
CA PHE A 58 7.84 -3.29 4.16
C PHE A 58 9.06 -4.19 4.23
N VAL A 59 9.28 -4.82 5.39
CA VAL A 59 10.37 -5.77 5.60
C VAL A 59 9.81 -7.09 6.15
N ARG A 60 10.20 -8.21 5.55
CA ARG A 60 9.83 -9.54 6.04
C ARG A 60 10.91 -10.04 6.99
N THR A 61 10.55 -10.24 8.25
CA THR A 61 11.50 -10.72 9.25
C THR A 61 10.81 -11.38 10.44
N THR A 62 11.58 -11.89 11.39
CA THR A 62 11.09 -12.32 12.69
C THR A 62 11.07 -11.14 13.68
N PRO A 63 10.34 -11.22 14.80
CA PRO A 63 10.38 -10.18 15.83
C PRO A 63 11.81 -9.85 16.33
N GLU A 64 12.72 -10.83 16.35
CA GLU A 64 14.11 -10.62 16.75
C GLU A 64 14.89 -9.81 15.70
N GLY A 65 14.66 -10.08 14.41
CA GLY A 65 15.28 -9.36 13.31
C GLY A 65 14.93 -7.87 13.26
N LEU A 66 13.81 -7.46 13.88
CA LEU A 66 13.46 -6.04 14.03
C LEU A 66 14.53 -5.24 14.79
N LYS A 67 15.33 -5.86 15.66
CA LYS A 67 16.42 -5.16 16.35
C LYS A 67 17.46 -4.63 15.35
N ASN A 68 17.80 -5.43 14.35
CA ASN A 68 18.75 -5.06 13.31
C ASN A 68 18.15 -4.05 12.32
N VAL A 69 16.85 -4.19 12.01
CA VAL A 69 16.14 -3.21 11.16
C VAL A 69 16.17 -1.82 11.79
N LYS A 70 15.98 -1.73 13.12
CA LYS A 70 16.01 -0.45 13.86
C LYS A 70 17.37 0.26 13.84
N GLN A 71 18.45 -0.47 13.54
CA GLN A 71 19.81 0.06 13.49
C GLN A 71 20.23 0.47 12.07
N ALA A 72 19.40 0.19 11.06
CA ALA A 72 19.71 0.55 9.68
C ALA A 72 19.56 2.07 9.46
N GLN A 73 20.39 2.63 8.59
CA GLN A 73 20.32 4.01 8.12
C GLN A 73 18.97 4.25 7.45
N GLY A 74 18.37 5.42 7.71
CA GLY A 74 17.06 5.79 7.19
C GLY A 74 15.88 5.17 7.92
N PHE A 75 16.09 4.28 8.89
CA PHE A 75 15.03 3.85 9.79
C PHE A 75 14.63 4.99 10.75
N SER A 76 13.33 5.28 10.85
CA SER A 76 12.80 6.18 11.87
C SER A 76 12.12 5.41 13.01
N HIS A 77 11.03 4.70 12.70
CA HIS A 77 10.28 3.94 13.70
C HIS A 77 9.45 2.83 13.06
N LEU A 78 8.92 1.92 13.89
CA LEU A 78 7.99 0.90 13.45
C LEU A 78 6.58 1.48 13.38
N VAL A 79 5.87 1.25 12.27
CA VAL A 79 4.46 1.64 12.15
C VAL A 79 3.65 0.86 13.19
N ARG A 80 2.66 1.51 13.80
CA ARG A 80 1.85 0.92 14.86
C ARG A 80 0.38 0.86 14.46
N TYR A 81 -0.26 -0.23 14.85
CA TYR A 81 -1.70 -0.39 14.78
C TYR A 81 -2.23 -0.62 16.19
N GLY A 82 -2.78 0.44 16.78
CA GLY A 82 -3.08 0.49 18.21
C GLY A 82 -1.81 0.27 19.05
N LYS A 83 -1.83 -0.73 19.94
CA LYS A 83 -0.70 -1.03 20.84
C LYS A 83 0.39 -1.89 20.20
N TYR A 84 0.13 -2.46 19.03
CA TYR A 84 1.02 -3.44 18.39
C TYR A 84 1.78 -2.85 17.20
N VAL A 85 2.90 -3.47 16.86
CA VAL A 85 3.61 -3.18 15.61
C VAL A 85 2.75 -3.66 14.44
N ALA A 86 2.56 -2.80 13.44
CA ALA A 86 1.77 -3.11 12.27
C ALA A 86 2.42 -4.25 11.47
N THR A 87 1.64 -5.30 11.26
CA THR A 87 2.00 -6.42 10.38
C THR A 87 1.10 -6.42 9.16
N ILE A 88 1.69 -6.60 7.99
CA ILE A 88 0.98 -6.69 6.71
C ILE A 88 0.91 -8.17 6.33
N SER A 89 -0.25 -8.63 5.86
CA SER A 89 -0.37 -10.00 5.37
C SER A 89 0.29 -10.14 3.99
N GLU A 90 0.72 -11.35 3.64
CA GLU A 90 1.17 -11.65 2.28
C GLU A 90 0.11 -11.29 1.24
N SER A 91 -1.18 -11.53 1.55
CA SER A 91 -2.29 -11.15 0.66
C SER A 91 -2.39 -9.64 0.40
N HIS A 92 -2.06 -8.79 1.40
CA HIS A 92 -2.01 -7.34 1.20
C HIS A 92 -0.76 -6.92 0.41
N ILE A 93 0.40 -7.57 0.60
CA ILE A 93 1.58 -7.33 -0.24
C ILE A 93 1.28 -7.67 -1.70
N ILE A 94 0.66 -8.82 -1.94
CA ILE A 94 0.22 -9.24 -3.29
C ILE A 94 -0.80 -8.24 -3.84
N LYS A 95 -1.78 -7.80 -3.05
CA LYS A 95 -2.76 -6.78 -3.45
C LYS A 95 -2.06 -5.52 -3.98
N ILE A 96 -1.10 -4.96 -3.24
CA ILE A 96 -0.37 -3.76 -3.67
C ILE A 96 0.38 -4.02 -4.98
N LYS A 97 1.08 -5.16 -5.08
CA LYS A 97 1.81 -5.55 -6.30
C LYS A 97 0.89 -5.69 -7.50
N THR A 98 -0.27 -6.32 -7.34
CA THR A 98 -1.28 -6.48 -8.39
C THR A 98 -1.81 -5.12 -8.83
N ILE A 99 -2.16 -4.23 -7.90
CA ILE A 99 -2.66 -2.90 -8.23
C ILE A 99 -1.60 -2.12 -9.03
N LEU A 100 -0.37 -2.02 -8.53
CA LEU A 100 0.70 -1.27 -9.21
C LEU A 100 1.10 -1.87 -10.56
N TYR A 101 0.84 -3.15 -10.80
CA TYR A 101 1.09 -3.80 -12.08
C TYR A 101 0.04 -3.42 -13.14
N TYR A 102 -1.24 -3.36 -12.76
CA TYR A 102 -2.35 -3.14 -13.70
C TYR A 102 -2.82 -1.67 -13.79
N TYR A 103 -2.56 -0.87 -12.77
CA TYR A 103 -3.10 0.49 -12.62
C TYR A 103 -1.97 1.49 -12.35
N GLU A 104 -1.46 2.10 -13.42
CA GLU A 104 -0.33 3.05 -13.33
C GLU A 104 -0.71 4.37 -12.64
N ASP A 105 -1.99 4.71 -12.61
CA ASP A 105 -2.56 5.90 -11.97
C ASP A 105 -2.88 5.70 -10.48
N ALA A 106 -2.58 4.53 -9.92
CA ALA A 106 -2.84 4.22 -8.52
C ALA A 106 -2.16 5.24 -7.58
N THR A 107 -2.93 5.70 -6.59
CA THR A 107 -2.47 6.63 -5.54
C THR A 107 -2.78 6.07 -4.16
N SER A 108 -2.19 6.63 -3.10
CA SER A 108 -2.54 6.28 -1.73
C SER A 108 -3.36 7.36 -1.05
N VAL A 109 -4.18 6.95 -0.08
CA VAL A 109 -4.98 7.85 0.76
C VAL A 109 -4.98 7.32 2.19
N SER A 110 -4.98 8.23 3.17
CA SER A 110 -5.16 7.86 4.58
C SER A 110 -6.56 7.28 4.78
N ASN A 111 -6.68 6.18 5.52
CA ASN A 111 -7.99 5.58 5.83
C ASN A 111 -8.91 6.54 6.60
N SER A 112 -8.35 7.52 7.33
CA SER A 112 -9.13 8.57 8.00
C SER A 112 -9.90 9.47 7.04
N ASN A 113 -9.53 9.46 5.76
CA ASN A 113 -10.13 10.31 4.73
C ASN A 113 -10.99 9.48 3.75
N VAL A 114 -11.30 8.23 4.11
CA VAL A 114 -12.06 7.30 3.28
C VAL A 114 -13.39 7.00 3.97
N GLU A 115 -14.47 7.50 3.38
CA GLU A 115 -15.84 7.21 3.79
C GLU A 115 -16.69 6.89 2.56
N GLY A 116 -17.59 5.91 2.66
CA GLY A 116 -18.41 5.53 1.52
C GLY A 116 -19.01 4.14 1.64
N LEU A 117 -19.33 3.55 0.49
CA LEU A 117 -19.99 2.25 0.39
C LEU A 117 -18.99 1.12 0.18
N ALA A 118 -19.14 0.04 0.94
CA ALA A 118 -18.37 -1.17 0.70
C ALA A 118 -18.78 -1.81 -0.64
N VAL A 119 -17.79 -2.04 -1.50
CA VAL A 119 -17.97 -2.63 -2.83
C VAL A 119 -16.95 -3.76 -3.04
N ALA A 120 -17.35 -4.77 -3.79
CA ALA A 120 -16.48 -5.83 -4.28
C ALA A 120 -16.29 -5.68 -5.78
N VAL A 121 -15.06 -5.88 -6.25
CA VAL A 121 -14.78 -5.98 -7.67
C VAL A 121 -15.14 -7.39 -8.14
N VAL A 122 -16.02 -7.49 -9.13
CA VAL A 122 -16.53 -8.78 -9.64
C VAL A 122 -15.86 -9.23 -10.93
N ASN A 123 -15.20 -8.33 -11.65
CA ASN A 123 -14.53 -8.59 -12.93
C ASN A 123 -13.15 -7.90 -13.02
N GLY A 124 -12.30 -8.39 -13.92
CA GLY A 124 -10.97 -7.81 -14.17
C GLY A 124 -9.88 -8.24 -13.17
N PRO A 125 -8.71 -7.58 -13.19
CA PRO A 125 -7.52 -8.02 -12.45
C PRO A 125 -7.66 -7.97 -10.92
N LEU A 126 -8.59 -7.16 -10.41
CA LEU A 126 -8.85 -7.00 -8.97
C LEU A 126 -10.07 -7.80 -8.50
N LYS A 127 -10.57 -8.73 -9.32
CA LYS A 127 -11.73 -9.57 -8.99
C LYS A 127 -11.56 -10.25 -7.63
N GLY A 128 -12.62 -10.17 -6.81
CA GLY A 128 -12.68 -10.72 -5.46
C GLY A 128 -12.12 -9.79 -4.38
N MET A 129 -11.52 -8.65 -4.76
CA MET A 129 -11.06 -7.65 -3.79
C MET A 129 -12.22 -6.73 -3.37
N ILE A 130 -12.17 -6.32 -2.10
CA ILE A 130 -13.12 -5.39 -1.49
C ILE A 130 -12.43 -4.04 -1.29
N GLY A 131 -13.19 -2.97 -1.47
CA GLY A 131 -12.80 -1.61 -1.13
C GLY A 131 -14.00 -0.75 -0.78
N VAL A 132 -13.75 0.53 -0.57
CA VAL A 132 -14.75 1.55 -0.28
C VAL A 132 -14.86 2.47 -1.48
N LEU A 133 -16.08 2.63 -2.00
CA LEU A 133 -16.42 3.62 -3.02
C LEU A 133 -16.90 4.90 -2.32
N PRO A 134 -16.16 6.02 -2.40
CA PRO A 134 -16.60 7.28 -1.81
C PRO A 134 -17.92 7.78 -2.40
N ALA A 135 -18.67 8.54 -1.60
CA ALA A 135 -19.89 9.20 -2.06
C ALA A 135 -19.59 10.20 -3.21
N GLY A 136 -20.55 10.38 -4.13
CA GLY A 136 -20.44 11.31 -5.25
C GLY A 136 -21.10 10.78 -6.53
N GLU A 137 -20.91 11.53 -7.62
CA GLU A 137 -21.35 11.18 -8.98
C GLU A 137 -20.14 10.89 -9.90
N GLY A 138 -20.39 10.21 -11.02
CA GLY A 138 -19.36 9.85 -12.01
C GLY A 138 -18.43 8.72 -11.60
N GLU A 139 -17.35 8.55 -12.36
CA GLU A 139 -16.26 7.61 -12.08
C GLU A 139 -15.42 8.12 -10.91
N ARG A 140 -15.17 7.23 -9.94
CA ARG A 140 -14.39 7.56 -8.73
C ARG A 140 -13.48 6.39 -8.40
N PRO A 141 -12.31 6.66 -7.81
CA PRO A 141 -11.44 5.59 -7.37
C PRO A 141 -12.08 4.85 -6.19
N ILE A 142 -11.87 3.55 -6.17
CA ILE A 142 -12.17 2.70 -5.03
C ILE A 142 -10.95 2.70 -4.13
N ALA A 143 -11.16 3.02 -2.86
CA ALA A 143 -10.13 2.94 -1.84
C ALA A 143 -10.01 1.48 -1.36
N MET A 144 -8.91 0.82 -1.68
CA MET A 144 -8.64 -0.55 -1.27
C MET A 144 -7.69 -0.58 -0.07
N GLU A 145 -8.22 -0.93 1.10
CA GLU A 145 -7.49 -0.92 2.36
C GLU A 145 -6.31 -1.91 2.39
N ILE A 146 -5.20 -1.44 2.96
CA ILE A 146 -3.97 -2.19 3.19
C ILE A 146 -3.79 -2.51 4.68
N GLY A 147 -4.58 -3.48 5.15
CA GLY A 147 -4.45 -4.11 6.45
C GLY A 147 -4.17 -3.11 7.58
N GLN A 148 -3.07 -3.32 8.31
CA GLN A 148 -2.71 -2.52 9.48
C GLN A 148 -1.91 -1.25 9.16
N LEU A 149 -1.75 -0.89 7.88
CA LEU A 149 -0.95 0.27 7.47
C LEU A 149 -1.62 1.60 7.81
N GLY A 150 -2.96 1.64 7.87
CA GLY A 150 -3.73 2.88 8.00
C GLY A 150 -3.91 3.65 6.69
N TYR A 151 -3.54 3.04 5.55
CA TYR A 151 -3.71 3.60 4.21
C TYR A 151 -4.48 2.65 3.31
N SER A 152 -5.11 3.24 2.31
CA SER A 152 -5.77 2.57 1.19
C SER A 152 -5.08 2.95 -0.12
N VAL A 153 -5.18 2.08 -1.12
CA VAL A 153 -4.77 2.39 -2.49
C VAL A 153 -6.01 2.72 -3.30
N ASN A 154 -6.03 3.91 -3.89
CA ASN A 154 -7.07 4.38 -4.77
C ASN A 154 -6.85 3.79 -6.16
N VAL A 155 -7.88 3.12 -6.68
CA VAL A 155 -7.87 2.51 -8.01
C VAL A 155 -9.15 2.85 -8.75
N THR A 156 -9.01 3.39 -9.96
CA THR A 156 -10.15 3.62 -10.86
C THR A 156 -10.45 2.34 -11.63
N VAL A 157 -11.68 1.84 -11.50
CA VAL A 157 -12.19 0.70 -12.27
C VAL A 157 -13.55 1.06 -12.87
N PRO A 158 -13.95 0.45 -13.99
CA PRO A 158 -15.27 0.68 -14.55
C PRO A 158 -16.39 0.32 -13.56
N MET A 159 -17.43 1.15 -13.49
CA MET A 159 -18.50 1.02 -12.50
C MET A 159 -19.35 -0.26 -12.65
N ASP A 160 -19.35 -0.89 -13.83
CA ASP A 160 -20.01 -2.17 -14.09
C ASP A 160 -19.21 -3.38 -13.56
N THR A 161 -17.94 -3.17 -13.19
CA THR A 161 -17.08 -4.20 -12.60
C THR A 161 -17.20 -4.29 -11.09
N ILE A 162 -18.10 -3.51 -10.46
CA ILE A 162 -18.28 -3.48 -9.01
C ILE A 162 -19.69 -3.84 -8.57
N PHE A 163 -19.77 -4.46 -7.40
CA PHE A 163 -21.02 -4.83 -6.75
C PHE A 163 -21.02 -4.38 -5.29
N ARG A 164 -22.14 -3.85 -4.81
CA ARG A 164 -22.27 -3.43 -3.39
C ARG A 164 -22.31 -4.67 -2.50
N THR A 165 -21.44 -4.73 -1.50
CA THR A 165 -21.34 -5.89 -0.62
C THR A 165 -22.28 -5.84 0.59
N GLN A 166 -22.88 -4.68 0.85
CA GLN A 166 -23.89 -4.51 1.90
C GLN A 166 -25.27 -4.25 1.29
N VAL A 167 -26.24 -5.07 1.70
CA VAL A 167 -27.67 -4.74 1.65
C VAL A 167 -27.90 -3.61 2.65
N PRO A 168 -28.68 -2.56 2.34
CA PRO A 168 -29.02 -1.56 3.36
C PRO A 168 -29.59 -2.28 4.57
N SER A 169 -29.01 -2.05 5.75
CA SER A 169 -29.66 -2.45 7.00
C SER A 169 -30.99 -1.71 7.02
N VAL A 170 -32.08 -2.45 6.76
CA VAL A 170 -33.43 -1.92 6.90
C VAL A 170 -33.57 -1.55 8.38
N ALA A 171 -33.74 -0.25 8.64
CA ALA A 171 -34.02 0.29 9.96
C ALA A 171 -35.41 -0.12 10.45
#